data_AF-A0A1B8P080-F1
#
_entry.id   AF-A0A1B8P080-F1
#
_cell.length_a   1.000
_cell.length_b   1.000
_cell.length_c   1.000
_cell.angle_alpha   90.00
_cell.angle_beta   90.00
_cell.angle_gamma   90.00
#
_symmetry.space_group_name_H-M   'P 1'
#
loop_
_entity.id
_entity.type
_entity.pdbx_description
1 polymer ?
#
loop_
_entity_poly.entity_id
_entity_poly.type
_entity_poly.pdbx_seq_one_letter_code
_entity_poly.pdbx_strand_id
1 'polypeptide(L)' 'MHTTTTTPCRVYLHPAAITSMIAVRAIEHVTGRVAYVHPIDNRVRLITQAEHARLSQPGGAA' A
#
# COMPACT_ATOMS: atom_id res chain seq x y z
N MET A 1 29.10 -2.32 -3.60
CA MET A 1 28.14 -2.54 -2.49
C MET A 1 27.07 -1.46 -2.61
N HIS A 2 25.88 -1.80 -3.12
CA HIS A 2 24.77 -0.85 -3.27
C HIS A 2 23.88 -1.01 -2.03
N THR A 3 24.03 -0.13 -1.05
CA THR A 3 23.20 -0.12 0.16
C THR A 3 21.98 0.76 -0.10
N THR A 4 20.84 0.15 -0.42
CA THR A 4 19.56 0.87 -0.45
C THR A 4 19.17 1.20 0.98
N THR A 5 19.43 2.44 1.42
CA THR A 5 19.05 2.91 2.75
C THR A 5 17.53 3.03 2.81
N THR A 6 16.86 2.04 3.39
CA THR A 6 15.42 2.09 3.64
C THR A 6 15.16 3.05 4.79
N THR A 7 14.97 4.34 4.50
CA THR A 7 14.56 5.31 5.51
C THR A 7 13.16 4.92 6.01
N PRO A 8 12.93 4.76 7.32
CA PRO A 8 11.61 4.44 7.82
C PRO A 8 10.65 5.61 7.54
N CYS A 9 9.56 5.34 6.84
CA CYS A 9 8.52 6.32 6.54
C CYS A 9 7.33 6.13 7.50
N ARG A 10 6.79 7.23 8.03
CA ARG A 10 5.60 7.23 8.89
C ARG A 10 4.52 8.08 8.23
N VAL A 11 3.33 7.53 8.09
CA VAL A 11 2.16 8.24 7.55
C VAL A 11 1.11 8.36 8.63
N TYR A 12 0.66 9.58 8.91
CA TYR A 12 -0.42 9.87 9.83
C TYR A 12 -1.65 10.27 9.02
N LEU A 13 -2.74 9.53 9.17
CA LEU A 13 -3.98 9.77 8.44
C LEU A 13 -5.18 9.81 9.38
N HIS A 14 -6.15 10.64 9.04
CA HIS A 14 -7.46 10.58 9.66
C HIS A 14 -8.19 9.30 9.20
N PRO A 15 -8.85 8.54 10.11
CA PRO A 15 -9.51 7.27 9.75
C PRO A 15 -10.52 7.42 8.60
N ALA A 16 -11.27 8.52 8.56
CA ALA A 16 -12.24 8.77 7.50
C ALA A 16 -11.60 9.05 6.12
N ALA A 17 -10.32 9.40 6.07
CA ALA A 17 -9.61 9.72 4.83
C ALA A 17 -8.79 8.53 4.29
N ILE A 18 -8.69 7.43 5.05
CA ILE A 18 -7.78 6.32 4.74
C ILE A 18 -8.08 5.61 3.42
N THR A 19 -9.35 5.61 3.02
CA THR A 19 -9.83 5.01 1.77
C THR A 19 -9.93 6.01 0.62
N SER A 20 -9.65 7.29 0.86
CA SER A 20 -9.68 8.30 -0.19
C SER A 20 -8.54 8.07 -1.18
N MET A 21 -8.86 8.11 -2.48
CA MET A 21 -7.87 7.95 -3.56
C MET A 21 -6.70 8.94 -3.44
N ILE A 22 -6.94 10.14 -2.92
CA ILE A 22 -5.88 11.15 -2.72
C ILE A 22 -4.88 10.65 -1.68
N ALA A 23 -5.38 10.06 -0.61
CA ALA A 23 -4.57 9.59 0.50
C ALA A 23 -3.81 8.31 0.12
N VAL A 24 -4.45 7.40 -0.61
CA VAL A 24 -3.80 6.21 -1.21
C VAL A 24 -2.61 6.63 -2.08
N ARG A 25 -2.82 7.55 -3.03
CA ARG A 25 -1.74 8.04 -3.92
C ARG A 25 -0.60 8.71 -3.16
N ALA A 26 -0.92 9.49 -2.12
CA ALA A 26 0.10 10.13 -1.29
C ALA A 26 0.95 9.09 -0.55
N ILE A 27 0.32 8.04 -0.01
CA ILE A 27 1.02 6.92 0.64
C ILE A 27 1.94 6.21 -0.35
N GLU A 28 1.45 5.93 -1.56
CA GLU A 28 2.24 5.25 -2.60
C GLU A 28 3.46 6.08 -3.02
N HIS A 29 3.25 7.39 -3.22
CA HIS A 29 4.32 8.32 -3.58
C HIS A 29 5.42 8.41 -2.51
N VAL A 30 5.04 8.50 -1.24
CA VAL A 30 5.98 8.67 -0.12
C VAL A 30 6.71 7.36 0.21
N THR A 31 6.05 6.21 0.05
CA THR A 31 6.60 4.91 0.48
C THR A 31 7.24 4.10 -0.64
N GLY A 32 6.97 4.46 -1.92
CA GLY A 32 7.38 3.69 -3.09
C GLY A 32 6.75 2.29 -3.17
N ARG A 33 5.68 2.05 -2.40
CA ARG A 33 4.95 0.77 -2.30
C ARG A 33 3.50 0.97 -2.71
N VAL A 34 2.80 -0.12 -2.98
CA VAL A 34 1.37 -0.06 -3.27
C VAL A 34 0.59 -0.04 -1.97
N ALA A 35 -0.36 0.89 -1.85
CA ALA A 35 -1.21 1.04 -0.68
C ALA A 35 -2.50 0.22 -0.90
N TYR A 36 -2.47 -1.04 -0.49
CA TYR A 36 -3.62 -1.93 -0.62
C TYR A 36 -4.64 -1.67 0.48
N VAL A 37 -5.80 -1.13 0.09
CA VAL A 37 -6.95 -0.95 0.97
C VAL A 37 -7.72 -2.27 1.02
N HIS A 38 -7.83 -2.88 2.21
CA HIS A 38 -8.64 -4.09 2.33
C HIS A 38 -10.14 -3.71 2.16
N PRO A 39 -10.90 -4.43 1.32
CA PRO A 39 -12.29 -4.05 1.01
C PRO A 39 -13.26 -4.28 2.19
N ILE A 40 -12.89 -5.17 3.11
CA ILE A 40 -13.73 -5.59 4.25
C ILE A 40 -13.30 -4.87 5.56
N ASP A 41 -12.02 -4.56 5.68
CA ASP A 41 -11.46 -3.93 6.86
C ASP A 41 -10.87 -2.59 6.41
N ASN A 42 -11.24 -1.47 7.02
CA ASN A 42 -10.71 -0.13 6.69
C ASN A 42 -9.22 0.01 7.07
N ARG A 43 -8.38 -0.90 6.59
CA ARG A 43 -6.96 -1.08 6.88
C ARG A 43 -6.21 -0.97 5.57
N VAL A 44 -5.09 -0.27 5.61
CA VAL A 44 -4.17 -0.15 4.49
C VAL A 44 -2.93 -0.95 4.78
N ARG A 45 -2.55 -1.82 3.83
CA ARG A 45 -1.31 -2.58 3.86
C ARG A 45 -0.39 -2.05 2.77
N LEU A 46 0.87 -1.79 3.13
CA LEU A 46 1.91 -1.48 2.16
C LEU A 46 2.44 -2.78 1.59
N ILE A 47 2.20 -3.02 0.30
CA ILE A 47 2.64 -4.23 -0.40
C ILE A 47 3.57 -3.86 -1.55
N THR A 48 4.34 -4.84 -2.01
CA THR A 48 5.16 -4.68 -3.21
C THR A 48 4.29 -4.68 -4.46
N GLN A 49 4.79 -4.13 -5.57
CA GLN A 49 4.09 -4.21 -6.86
C GLN A 49 3.87 -5.67 -7.31
N ALA A 50 4.82 -6.57 -7.03
CA ALA A 50 4.69 -7.99 -7.33
C ALA A 50 3.56 -8.65 -6.55
N GLU A 51 3.39 -8.31 -5.28
CA GLU A 51 2.24 -8.78 -4.48
C GLU A 51 0.92 -8.19 -4.97
N HIS A 52 0.91 -6.91 -5.35
CA HIS A 52 -0.29 -6.28 -5.90
C HIS A 52 -0.75 -6.95 -7.21
N ALA A 53 0.19 -7.31 -8.08
CA ALA A 53 -0.09 -8.04 -9.30
C ALA A 53 -0.69 -9.43 -9.01
N ARG A 54 -0.16 -10.16 -8.01
CA ARG A 54 -0.73 -11.45 -7.57
C ARG A 54 -2.15 -11.32 -7.01
N LEU A 55 -2.41 -10.28 -6.22
CA LEU A 55 -3.74 -10.02 -5.65
C LEU A 55 -4.75 -9.53 -6.70
N SER A 56 -4.29 -8.84 -7.74
CA SER A 56 -5.14 -8.36 -8.84
C SER A 56 -5.44 -9.44 -9.89
N GLN A 57 -4.78 -10.62 -9.83
CA GLN A 57 -5.11 -11.74 -10.71
C GLN A 57 -6.38 -12.43 -10.21
N PRO A 58 -7.46 -12.51 -11.01
CA PRO A 58 -8.66 -13.25 -10.66
C PRO A 58 -8.37 -14.75 -10.75
N GLY A 59 -7.84 -15.34 -9.68
CA GLY A 59 -7.54 -16.78 -9.65
C GLY A 59 -6.41 -17.17 -8.71
N GLY A 60 -6.66 -17.13 -7.41
CA GLY A 60 -5.71 -17.58 -6.40
C GLY A 60 -6.37 -18.07 -5.12
N ALA A 61 -7.54 -18.72 -5.24
CA ALA A 61 -8.08 -19.59 -4.21
C ALA A 61 -7.86 -21.03 -4.67
N ALA A 62 -6.90 -21.70 -4.05
CA ALA A 62 -6.78 -23.15 -3.96
C ALA A 62 -6.16 -23.48 -2.61
#